data_AF-A0A350ADW1-F1
#
_entry.id   AF-A0A350ADW1-F1
#
_cell.length_a   1.000
_cell.length_b   1.000
_cell.length_c   1.000
_cell.angle_alpha   90.00
_cell.angle_beta   90.00
_cell.angle_gamma   90.00
#
_symmetry.space_group_name_H-M   'P 1'
#
loop_
_entity.id
_entity.type
_entity.pdbx_description
1 polymer ?
#
loop_
_entity_poly.entity_id
_entity_poly.type
_entity_poly.pdbx_seq_one_letter_code
_entity_poly.pdbx_strand_id
1 'polypeptide(L)' 'FREAVIDEFADSYLAGATPVPCIRCNERVKFKDLLETAKDLDADCMATGHYIQRKMGALGPELHCAADA' A
#
# COMPACT_ATOMS: atom_id res chain seq x y z
N PHE A 1 0.41 11.16 5.12
CA PHE A 1 -0.89 10.97 4.41
C PHE A 1 -1.32 12.17 3.58
N ARG A 2 -1.57 13.36 4.15
CA ARG A 2 -2.04 14.55 3.40
C ARG A 2 -1.12 14.91 2.23
N GLU A 3 0.13 15.26 2.52
CA GLU A 3 1.13 15.60 1.49
C GLU A 3 1.41 14.43 0.55
N ALA A 4 1.54 13.23 1.11
CA ALA A 4 1.93 12.05 0.34
C ALA A 4 0.82 11.48 -0.58
N VAL A 5 -0.45 11.84 -0.39
CA VAL A 5 -1.59 11.23 -1.10
C VAL A 5 -2.64 12.25 -1.53
N ILE A 6 -3.09 13.10 -0.61
CA ILE A 6 -4.24 14.01 -0.84
C ILE A 6 -3.85 15.18 -1.74
N ASP A 7 -2.68 15.77 -1.51
CA ASP A 7 -2.25 16.95 -2.27
C ASP A 7 -1.98 16.57 -3.75
N GLU A 8 -1.26 15.47 -4.01
CA GLU A 8 -1.05 14.95 -5.39
C GLU A 8 -2.38 14.56 -6.08
N PHE A 9 -3.32 13.99 -5.31
CA PHE A 9 -4.65 13.66 -5.82
C PHE A 9 -5.42 14.92 -6.25
N ALA A 10 -5.45 15.94 -5.39
CA ALA A 10 -6.17 17.19 -5.65
C ALA A 10 -5.59 17.90 -6.88
N ASP A 11 -4.25 18.01 -6.97
CA ASP A 11 -3.58 18.65 -8.10
C ASP A 11 -3.87 17.91 -9.43
N SER A 12 -3.79 16.58 -9.42
CA SER A 12 -4.09 15.75 -10.60
C SER A 12 -5.55 15.85 -11.03
N TYR A 13 -6.47 15.90 -10.06
CA TYR A 13 -7.90 16.05 -10.33
C TYR A 13 -8.21 17.43 -10.92
N LEU A 14 -7.61 18.50 -10.37
CA LEU A 14 -7.73 19.85 -10.90
C LEU A 14 -7.15 19.99 -12.32
N ALA A 15 -6.15 19.18 -12.66
CA ALA A 15 -5.60 19.07 -14.02
C ALA A 15 -6.50 18.27 -14.98
N GLY A 16 -7.68 17.79 -14.55
CA GLY A 16 -8.64 17.07 -15.37
C GLY A 16 -8.36 15.57 -15.51
N ALA A 17 -7.43 15.02 -14.72
CA ALA A 17 -7.24 13.58 -14.65
C ALA A 17 -8.22 12.92 -13.66
N THR A 18 -8.33 11.59 -13.75
CA THR A 18 -9.09 10.77 -12.79
C THR A 18 -8.14 9.88 -11.98
N PRO A 19 -7.36 10.44 -11.04
CA PRO A 19 -6.37 9.69 -10.26
C PRO A 19 -7.04 8.72 -9.26
N VAL A 20 -6.36 7.61 -8.97
CA VAL A 20 -6.77 6.65 -7.92
C VAL A 20 -5.86 6.84 -6.70
N PRO A 21 -6.28 7.60 -5.67
CA PRO A 21 -5.41 7.93 -4.53
C PRO A 21 -5.00 6.71 -3.70
N CYS A 22 -5.80 5.64 -3.74
CA CYS A 22 -5.54 4.40 -3.01
C CYS A 22 -4.23 3.72 -3.45
N ILE A 23 -3.81 3.88 -4.72
CA ILE A 23 -2.54 3.34 -5.22
C ILE A 23 -1.37 3.99 -4.46
N ARG A 24 -1.37 5.33 -4.36
CA ARG A 24 -0.36 6.09 -3.62
C ARG A 24 -0.41 5.82 -2.12
N CYS A 25 -1.61 5.66 -1.55
CA CYS A 25 -1.76 5.29 -0.15
C CYS A 25 -1.11 3.94 0.17
N ASN A 26 -1.32 2.92 -0.67
CA ASN A 26 -0.68 1.62 -0.49
C ASN A 26 0.86 1.74 -0.61
N GLU A 27 1.33 2.39 -1.67
CA GLU A 27 2.77 2.56 -1.96
C GLU A 27 3.52 3.31 -0.86
N ARG A 28 2.97 4.46 -0.41
CA ARG A 28 3.70 5.42 0.43
C ARG A 28 3.36 5.34 1.90
N VAL A 29 2.11 4.99 2.25
CA VAL A 29 1.67 5.03 3.65
C VAL A 29 1.57 3.63 4.21
N LYS A 30 0.81 2.73 3.59
CA LYS A 30 0.54 1.43 4.19
C LYS A 30 1.73 0.48 4.20
N PHE A 31 2.50 0.41 3.12
CA PHE A 31 3.64 -0.51 3.05
C PHE A 31 4.98 0.10 3.43
N LYS A 32 5.03 1.43 3.59
CA LYS A 32 6.24 2.15 4.02
C LYS A 32 6.07 2.67 5.44
N ASP A 33 5.27 3.73 5.65
CA ASP A 33 5.11 4.36 6.96
C ASP A 33 4.62 3.38 8.05
N LEU A 34 3.60 2.56 7.77
CA LEU A 34 3.11 1.59 8.76
C LEU A 34 4.10 0.43 8.98
N LEU A 35 4.86 0.06 7.95
CA LEU A 35 5.89 -0.98 8.09
C LEU A 35 7.06 -0.48 8.94
N GLU A 36 7.45 0.79 8.77
CA GLU A 36 8.44 1.47 9.60
C GLU A 36 7.94 1.55 11.05
N THR A 37 6.71 2.00 11.25
CA THR A 37 6.07 2.00 12.58
C THR A 37 6.05 0.61 13.22
N ALA A 38 5.75 -0.45 12.45
CA ALA A 38 5.76 -1.81 12.97
C ALA A 38 7.17 -2.25 13.41
N LYS A 39 8.22 -1.85 12.68
CA LYS A 39 9.61 -2.09 13.06
C LYS A 39 10.01 -1.32 14.31
N ASP A 40 9.59 -0.07 14.44
CA ASP A 40 9.85 0.77 15.63
C ASP A 40 9.19 0.20 16.90
N LEU A 41 8.12 -0.59 16.72
CA LEU A 41 7.43 -1.31 17.78
C LEU A 41 7.99 -2.73 18.02
N ASP A 42 9.13 -3.09 17.40
CA ASP A 42 9.74 -4.42 17.46
C ASP A 42 8.81 -5.56 17.03
N ALA A 43 7.88 -5.30 16.09
CA ALA A 43 6.97 -6.34 15.59
C ALA A 43 7.67 -7.27 14.60
N ASP A 44 7.43 -8.58 14.74
CA ASP A 44 7.96 -9.60 13.82
C ASP A 44 7.39 -9.49 12.40
N CYS A 45 6.14 -9.03 12.28
CA CYS A 45 5.47 -8.89 11.01
C CYS A 45 4.36 -7.81 11.04
N MET A 46 4.05 -7.28 9.86
CA MET A 46 2.90 -6.42 9.63
C MET A 46 1.85 -7.17 8.81
N ALA A 47 0.63 -7.23 9.32
CA ALA A 47 -0.53 -7.74 8.61
C ALA A 47 -1.46 -6.57 8.20
N THR A 48 -2.18 -6.75 7.10
CA THR A 48 -3.19 -5.79 6.65
C THR A 48 -4.46 -6.54 6.26
N GLY A 49 -5.62 -5.88 6.32
CA GLY A 49 -6.90 -6.46 5.90
C GLY A 49 -7.10 -6.51 4.38
N HIS A 50 -6.06 -6.36 3.56
CA HIS A 50 -6.21 -6.46 2.11
C HIS A 50 -6.57 -7.89 1.72
N TYR A 51 -7.58 -8.03 0.87
CA TYR A 51 -8.04 -9.31 0.37
C TYR A 51 -7.19 -9.78 -0.82
N ILE A 52 -6.01 -10.29 -0.50
CA ILE A 52 -4.94 -10.73 -1.40
C ILE A 52 -4.16 -11.86 -0.73
N GLN A 53 -3.31 -12.54 -1.49
CA GLN A 53 -2.42 -13.55 -0.95
C GLN A 53 -0.95 -13.15 -1.12
N ARG A 54 -0.16 -13.31 -0.06
CA ARG A 54 1.31 -13.33 -0.15
C ARG A 54 1.78 -14.78 -0.15
N LYS A 55 2.47 -15.20 -1.20
CA LYS A 55 3.04 -16.55 -1.32
C LYS A 55 4.57 -16.48 -1.38
N MET A 56 5.23 -17.57 -1.01
CA MET A 56 6.67 -17.72 -1.24
C MET A 56 6.87 -18.48 -2.55
N GLY A 57 7.42 -17.79 -3.55
CA GLY A 57 7.80 -18.38 -4.82
C GLY A 57 9.28 -18.74 -4.88
N ALA A 58 9.71 -19.24 -6.03
CA ALA A 58 11.10 -19.67 -6.25
C ALA A 58 12.12 -18.52 -6.15
N LEU A 59 11.69 -17.28 -6.42
CA LEU A 59 12.54 -16.08 -6.41
C LEU A 59 12.25 -15.15 -5.21
N GLY A 60 11.44 -15.59 -4.26
CA GLY A 60 11.06 -14.81 -3.08
C GLY A 60 9.56 -14.53 -2.97
N PRO A 61 9.16 -13.49 -2.20
CA PRO A 61 7.76 -13.19 -1.95
C PRO A 61 7.01 -12.73 -3.20
N GLU A 62 5.82 -13.28 -3.41
CA GLU A 62 4.94 -12.95 -4.53
C GLU A 62 3.59 -12.43 -4.04
N LEU A 63 3.01 -11.50 -4.82
CA LEU A 63 1.66 -10.97 -4.62
C LEU A 63 0.68 -11.68 -5.57
N HIS A 64 -0.35 -12.30 -5.01
CA HIS A 64 -1.35 -13.08 -5.73
C HIS A 64 -2.76 -12.54 -5.45
N CYS A 65 -3.70 -12.83 -6.36
CA CYS A 65 -5.12 -12.58 -6.15
C CYS A 65 -5.66 -13.32 -4.90
N ALA A 66 -6.85 -12.92 -4.46
CA ALA A 66 -7.55 -13.58 -3.37
C ALA A 66 -7.87 -15.05 -3.69
N ALA A 67 -8.28 -15.80 -2.66
CA ALA A 67 -8.51 -17.24 -2.79
C ALA A 67 -9.72 -17.60 -3.67
N ASP A 68 -10.67 -16.70 -3.83
CA ASP A 68 -11.95 -16.85 -4.54
C ASP A 68 -12.10 -15.86 -5.71
N ALA A 69 -10.99 -15.28 -6.17
CA ALA A 69 -10.95 -14.31 -7.27
C ALA A 69 -11.19 -14.96 -8.65
#